data_AF-A0A194SF18-F1
#
_entry.id   AF-A0A194SF18-F1
#
_cell.length_a   1.000
_cell.length_b   1.000
_cell.length_c   1.000
_cell.angle_alpha   90.00
_cell.angle_beta   90.00
_cell.angle_gamma   90.00
#
_symmetry.space_group_name_H-M   'P 1'
#
loop_
_entity.id
_entity.type
_entity.pdbx_description
1 polymer ?
#
loop_
_entity_poly.entity_id
_entity_poly.type
_entity_poly.pdbx_seq_one_letter_code
_entity_poly.pdbx_strand_id
1 'polypeptide(L)'
;MLATDITDVLGTVQGPSAPPSALPVSRWKRPNVWLGRAIPLLLLVFAVRGYSLVLLEIIPLLWSRRPAVAALYSAAVHLLLVMTGISYFMVYFLPIKPPSVKEPPPSVFACDGAGEPLRCFRDGCDGAWQSTRTRHCRDCGTCRPNFDHHCAFVANDVCCSTLKPFACFLAYAAALLVIALVPFAPLQWKACREVVSETWWSDEMRERWWSGWRGWVGGPVYRYAGALLLGYRQYQLSVDDRPLVLRDGTLREIDSREAALYPHLVVPSLSMLFVTFFASFISVIALVMLYVVARNARQGRTSVQGERIKLHRSTTYDARLRLWVPLPEGGGAVVLVEPDHDLFDLGAEENWTSLMGDSWLEWAQPWITSRVSDFAMNRQAVHELEARARKEL
;
A
#
# COMPACT_ATOMS: atom_id res chain seq x y z
N MET A 1 -30.16 68.80 25.39
CA MET A 1 -29.40 69.45 24.31
C MET A 1 -29.00 68.36 23.33
N LEU A 2 -29.56 68.41 22.11
CA LEU A 2 -29.15 67.80 20.83
C LEU A 2 -28.97 66.26 20.79
N ALA A 3 -29.80 65.43 20.12
CA ALA A 3 -30.32 65.38 18.73
C ALA A 3 -29.29 64.97 17.65
N THR A 4 -29.73 64.10 16.71
CA THR A 4 -29.14 63.58 15.43
C THR A 4 -28.13 62.40 15.53
N ASP A 5 -28.10 61.32 14.73
CA ASP A 5 -28.86 60.71 13.60
C ASP A 5 -28.42 59.21 13.55
N ILE A 6 -29.25 58.17 13.43
CA ILE A 6 -29.90 57.52 12.26
C ILE A 6 -29.00 57.21 11.03
N THR A 7 -28.81 55.89 10.81
CA THR A 7 -28.45 55.10 9.59
C THR A 7 -27.15 55.40 8.85
N ASP A 8 -26.27 54.40 8.68
CA ASP A 8 -26.24 53.58 7.44
C ASP A 8 -25.22 52.41 7.43
N VAL A 9 -25.59 51.33 6.73
CA VAL A 9 -24.76 50.37 5.96
C VAL A 9 -23.94 49.28 6.69
N LEU A 10 -24.56 48.09 6.75
CA LEU A 10 -24.02 46.78 6.30
C LEU A 10 -22.48 46.62 6.26
N GLY A 11 -21.90 46.20 7.39
CA GLY A 11 -20.51 45.73 7.47
C GLY A 11 -20.42 44.21 7.49
N THR A 12 -20.21 43.62 6.32
CA THR A 12 -19.50 42.35 6.03
C THR A 12 -19.29 41.39 7.22
N VAL A 13 -20.08 40.31 7.27
CA VAL A 13 -19.74 39.10 8.03
C VAL A 13 -18.49 38.49 7.38
N GLN A 14 -17.32 38.74 7.97
CA GLN A 14 -16.11 38.01 7.67
C GLN A 14 -16.36 36.54 7.98
N GLY A 15 -16.30 35.69 6.96
CA GLY A 15 -16.21 34.24 7.12
C GLY A 15 -15.02 33.87 7.99
N PRO A 16 -15.00 32.66 8.59
CA PRO A 16 -13.97 32.26 9.53
C PRO A 16 -12.59 32.39 8.86
N SER A 17 -11.80 33.35 9.35
CA SER A 17 -10.40 33.51 9.03
C SER A 17 -9.73 32.15 9.17
N ALA A 18 -9.14 31.66 8.08
CA ALA A 18 -8.30 30.47 8.10
C ALA A 18 -7.30 30.61 9.27
N PRO A 19 -7.10 29.55 10.08
CA PRO A 19 -6.11 29.61 11.14
C PRO A 19 -4.75 30.01 10.53
N PRO A 20 -3.93 30.81 11.24
CA PRO A 20 -2.62 31.22 10.75
C PRO A 20 -1.88 29.96 10.31
N SER A 21 -1.48 29.95 9.03
CA SER A 21 -0.77 28.83 8.44
C SER A 21 0.44 28.52 9.31
N ALA A 22 0.39 27.38 10.01
CA ALA A 22 1.54 26.85 10.72
C ALA A 22 2.71 26.88 9.73
N LEU A 23 3.80 27.55 10.09
CA LEU A 23 4.99 27.70 9.25
C LEU A 23 5.30 26.36 8.58
N PRO A 24 5.48 26.32 7.25
CA PRO A 24 5.62 25.05 6.53
C PRO A 24 6.76 24.25 7.14
N VAL A 25 6.41 23.15 7.80
CA VAL A 25 7.41 22.21 8.33
C VAL A 25 8.13 21.67 7.11
N SER A 26 9.43 21.94 7.01
CA SER A 26 10.28 21.46 5.92
C SER A 26 10.01 19.98 5.65
N ARG A 27 9.68 19.64 4.40
CA ARG A 27 9.39 18.27 3.93
C ARG A 27 10.41 17.24 4.43
N TRP A 28 11.67 17.65 4.57
CA TRP A 28 12.80 16.82 4.98
C TRP A 28 12.76 16.40 6.45
N LYS A 29 11.93 17.04 7.28
CA LYS A 29 11.71 16.63 8.68
C LYS A 29 10.67 15.50 8.81
N ARG A 30 9.96 15.14 7.73
CA ARG A 30 8.91 14.12 7.78
C ARG A 30 9.54 12.71 7.69
N PRO A 31 9.28 11.81 8.65
CA PRO A 31 9.83 10.46 8.62
C PRO A 31 9.51 9.69 7.32
N ASN A 32 8.31 9.88 6.78
CA ASN A 32 7.85 9.23 5.55
C ASN A 32 8.75 9.53 4.34
N VAL A 33 9.37 10.72 4.28
CA VAL A 33 10.28 11.07 3.18
C VAL A 33 11.56 10.24 3.23
N TRP A 34 12.07 9.94 4.43
CA TRP A 34 13.24 9.08 4.61
C TRP A 34 12.88 7.60 4.44
N LEU A 35 11.74 7.17 4.97
CA LEU A 35 11.21 5.83 4.76
C LEU A 35 11.00 5.54 3.27
N GLY A 36 10.49 6.51 2.50
CA GLY A 36 10.33 6.40 1.04
C GLY A 36 11.65 6.23 0.29
N ARG A 37 12.81 6.53 0.89
CA ARG A 37 14.12 6.23 0.29
C ARG A 37 14.69 4.90 0.79
N ALA A 38 14.56 4.63 2.09
CA ALA A 38 15.12 3.44 2.70
C ALA A 38 14.35 2.17 2.30
N ILE A 39 13.02 2.21 2.29
CA ILE A 39 12.18 1.03 2.03
C ILE A 39 12.42 0.47 0.62
N PRO A 40 12.41 1.26 -0.48
CA PRO A 40 12.74 0.73 -1.80
C PRO A 40 14.10 0.02 -1.89
N LEU A 41 15.13 0.56 -1.22
CA LEU A 41 16.46 -0.07 -1.17
C LEU A 41 16.42 -1.38 -0.40
N LEU A 42 15.72 -1.43 0.74
CA LEU A 42 15.54 -2.65 1.52
C LEU A 42 14.76 -3.71 0.73
N LEU A 43 13.70 -3.30 0.00
CA LEU A 43 12.93 -4.19 -0.88
C LEU A 43 13.80 -4.73 -2.01
N LEU A 44 14.69 -3.93 -2.59
CA LEU A 44 15.62 -4.39 -3.61
C LEU A 44 16.59 -5.43 -3.06
N VAL A 45 17.21 -5.18 -1.89
CA VAL A 45 18.08 -6.15 -1.23
C VAL A 45 17.33 -7.44 -0.92
N PHE A 46 16.11 -7.34 -0.40
CA PHE A 46 15.24 -8.47 -0.13
C PHE A 46 14.91 -9.26 -1.41
N ALA A 47 14.54 -8.58 -2.50
CA ALA A 47 14.22 -9.19 -3.78
C ALA A 47 15.43 -9.91 -4.39
N VAL A 48 16.62 -9.28 -4.38
CA VAL A 48 17.87 -9.88 -4.86
C VAL A 48 18.22 -11.11 -4.03
N ARG A 49 18.13 -11.02 -2.70
CA ARG A 49 18.45 -12.15 -1.83
C ARG A 49 17.46 -13.30 -2.03
N GLY A 50 16.16 -13.03 -2.05
CA GLY A 50 15.13 -14.03 -2.30
C GLY A 50 15.30 -14.69 -3.68
N TYR A 51 15.54 -13.89 -4.71
CA TYR A 51 15.78 -14.40 -6.07
C TYR A 51 17.05 -15.25 -6.16
N SER A 52 18.13 -14.88 -5.44
CA SER A 52 19.35 -15.69 -5.40
C SER A 52 19.12 -17.09 -4.86
N LEU A 53 18.28 -17.23 -3.81
CA LEU A 53 17.93 -18.54 -3.23
C LEU A 53 17.09 -19.37 -4.21
N VAL A 54 16.14 -18.72 -4.90
CA VAL A 54 15.31 -19.39 -5.90
C VAL A 54 16.14 -19.88 -7.08
N LEU A 55 16.99 -19.00 -7.63
CA LEU A 55 17.77 -19.26 -8.83
C LEU A 55 18.91 -20.26 -8.59
N LEU A 56 19.64 -20.13 -7.49
CA LEU A 56 20.86 -20.89 -7.25
C LEU A 56 20.62 -22.19 -6.48
N GLU A 57 19.55 -22.31 -5.70
CA GLU A 57 19.31 -23.50 -4.88
C GLU A 57 18.00 -24.22 -5.23
N ILE A 58 16.86 -23.52 -5.25
CA ILE A 58 15.57 -24.18 -5.47
C ILE A 58 15.41 -24.71 -6.90
N ILE A 59 15.68 -23.88 -7.92
CA ILE A 59 15.51 -24.31 -9.30
C ILE A 59 16.42 -25.50 -9.63
N PRO A 60 17.73 -25.49 -9.31
CA PRO A 60 18.60 -26.64 -9.56
C PRO A 60 18.19 -27.89 -8.78
N LEU A 61 17.77 -27.73 -7.52
CA LEU A 61 17.24 -28.85 -6.72
C LEU A 61 16.00 -29.45 -7.40
N LEU A 62 15.03 -28.63 -7.81
CA LEU A 62 13.85 -29.12 -8.52
C LEU A 62 14.22 -29.72 -9.88
N TRP A 63 15.20 -29.17 -10.58
CA TRP A 63 15.63 -29.65 -11.89
C TRP A 63 16.21 -31.06 -11.82
N SER A 64 17.04 -31.33 -10.81
CA SER A 64 17.63 -32.65 -10.58
C SER A 64 16.61 -33.73 -10.22
N ARG A 65 15.43 -33.35 -9.69
CA ARG A 65 14.42 -34.29 -9.19
C ARG A 65 13.19 -34.40 -10.10
N ARG A 66 12.70 -33.27 -10.59
CA ARG A 66 11.45 -33.12 -11.38
C ARG A 66 11.61 -31.99 -12.41
N PRO A 67 12.29 -32.22 -13.54
CA PRO A 67 12.65 -31.17 -14.50
C PRO A 67 11.43 -30.44 -15.10
N ALA A 68 10.33 -31.14 -15.36
CA ALA A 68 9.09 -30.50 -15.84
C ALA A 68 8.50 -29.52 -14.82
N VAL A 69 8.50 -29.88 -13.54
CA VAL A 69 8.04 -29.00 -12.45
C VAL A 69 8.99 -27.81 -12.28
N ALA A 70 10.31 -28.06 -12.37
CA ALA A 70 11.32 -27.02 -12.30
C ALA A 70 11.19 -26.01 -13.44
N ALA A 71 10.94 -26.47 -14.66
CA ALA A 71 10.71 -25.61 -15.83
C ALA A 71 9.46 -24.73 -15.64
N LEU A 72 8.34 -25.32 -15.20
CA LEU A 72 7.10 -24.58 -14.94
C LEU A 72 7.28 -23.54 -13.80
N TYR A 73 7.88 -23.96 -12.69
CA TYR A 73 8.17 -23.10 -11.56
C TYR A 73 9.11 -21.94 -11.94
N SER A 74 10.18 -22.23 -12.66
CA SER A 74 11.12 -21.23 -13.17
C SER A 74 10.40 -20.23 -14.08
N ALA A 75 9.62 -20.71 -15.06
CA ALA A 75 8.86 -19.83 -15.95
C ALA A 75 7.88 -18.94 -15.18
N ALA A 76 7.14 -19.50 -14.22
CA ALA A 76 6.19 -18.75 -13.40
C ALA A 76 6.88 -17.67 -12.55
N VAL A 77 7.98 -18.01 -11.86
CA VAL A 77 8.74 -17.05 -11.03
C VAL A 77 9.28 -15.90 -11.88
N HIS A 78 9.90 -16.19 -13.03
CA HIS A 78 10.47 -15.15 -13.89
C HIS A 78 9.39 -14.25 -14.49
N LEU A 79 8.29 -14.82 -14.99
CA LEU A 79 7.16 -14.04 -15.49
C LEU A 79 6.59 -13.12 -14.41
N LEU A 80 6.34 -13.65 -13.21
CA LEU A 80 5.80 -12.87 -12.10
C LEU A 80 6.78 -11.82 -11.60
N LEU A 81 8.09 -12.11 -11.58
CA LEU A 81 9.13 -11.14 -11.22
C LEU A 81 9.16 -9.98 -12.22
N VAL A 82 9.13 -10.26 -13.52
CA VAL A 82 9.07 -9.23 -14.57
C VAL A 82 7.81 -8.39 -14.43
N MET A 83 6.64 -9.02 -14.29
CA MET A 83 5.37 -8.29 -14.14
C MET A 83 5.33 -7.45 -12.85
N THR A 84 5.82 -7.99 -11.74
CA THR A 84 5.96 -7.25 -10.47
C THR A 84 6.86 -6.04 -10.65
N GLY A 85 8.01 -6.21 -11.32
CA GLY A 85 8.96 -5.13 -11.61
C GLY A 85 8.34 -4.04 -12.47
N ILE A 86 7.70 -4.41 -13.58
CA ILE A 86 7.01 -3.46 -14.47
C ILE A 86 5.96 -2.67 -13.68
N SER A 87 5.06 -3.35 -12.95
CA SER A 87 4.03 -2.71 -12.15
C SER A 87 4.61 -1.77 -11.07
N TYR A 88 5.66 -2.21 -10.37
CA TYR A 88 6.34 -1.40 -9.35
C TYR A 88 6.95 -0.13 -9.96
N PHE A 89 7.72 -0.26 -11.04
CA PHE A 89 8.43 0.85 -11.65
C PHE A 89 7.50 1.87 -12.32
N MET A 90 6.35 1.43 -12.82
CA MET A 90 5.31 2.34 -13.32
C MET A 90 4.77 3.28 -12.25
N VAL A 91 4.68 2.83 -10.98
CA VAL A 91 4.28 3.70 -9.86
C VAL A 91 5.47 4.51 -9.36
N TYR A 92 6.61 3.85 -9.15
CA TYR A 92 7.81 4.47 -8.59
C TYR A 92 8.30 5.65 -9.45
N PHE A 93 8.38 5.47 -10.77
CA PHE A 93 8.86 6.50 -11.70
C PHE A 93 7.76 7.45 -12.19
N LEU A 94 6.53 7.39 -11.67
CA LEU A 94 5.50 8.36 -12.07
C LEU A 94 6.00 9.79 -11.80
N PRO A 95 6.03 10.66 -12.83
CA PRO A 95 6.44 12.04 -12.66
C PRO A 95 5.57 12.79 -11.63
N ILE A 96 6.23 13.48 -10.72
CA ILE A 96 5.59 14.39 -9.77
C ILE A 96 5.49 15.76 -10.44
N LYS A 97 4.46 15.96 -11.28
CA LYS A 97 4.19 17.24 -11.92
C LYS A 97 3.10 17.99 -11.13
N PRO A 98 3.24 19.31 -10.92
CA PRO A 98 2.14 20.12 -10.42
C PRO A 98 0.93 20.04 -11.34
N PRO A 99 -0.30 20.03 -10.80
CA PRO A 99 -1.49 20.20 -11.62
C PRO A 99 -1.46 21.56 -12.35
N SER A 100 -1.85 21.56 -13.61
CA SER A 100 -1.94 22.78 -14.42
C SER A 100 -3.37 23.32 -14.56
N VAL A 101 -4.38 22.47 -14.35
CA VAL A 101 -5.79 22.84 -14.52
C VAL A 101 -6.20 23.82 -13.41
N LYS A 102 -6.67 25.01 -13.81
CA LYS A 102 -7.12 26.06 -12.90
C LYS A 102 -8.64 26.12 -12.77
N GLU A 103 -9.38 25.78 -13.82
CA GLU A 103 -10.85 25.89 -13.82
C GLU A 103 -11.52 24.51 -13.88
N PRO A 104 -12.65 24.30 -13.19
CA PRO A 104 -13.46 23.11 -13.36
C PRO A 104 -14.15 23.11 -14.73
N PRO A 105 -14.52 21.93 -15.26
CA PRO A 105 -15.45 21.86 -16.38
C PRO A 105 -16.87 22.32 -15.98
N PRO A 106 -17.76 22.61 -16.95
CA PRO A 106 -19.14 23.03 -16.69
C PRO A 106 -20.02 21.85 -16.23
N SER A 107 -19.71 21.29 -15.08
CA SER A 107 -20.41 20.18 -14.43
C SER A 107 -20.40 20.36 -12.91
N VAL A 108 -20.92 19.40 -12.15
CA VAL A 108 -20.88 19.44 -10.69
C VAL A 108 -19.42 19.40 -10.22
N PHE A 109 -19.01 20.38 -9.40
CA PHE A 109 -17.64 20.46 -8.86
C PHE A 109 -17.62 20.83 -7.38
N ALA A 110 -16.52 20.49 -6.69
CA ALA A 110 -16.33 20.85 -5.29
C ALA A 110 -15.96 22.33 -5.14
N CYS A 111 -16.69 23.03 -4.27
CA CYS A 111 -16.59 24.48 -4.08
C CYS A 111 -16.47 24.89 -2.60
N ASP A 112 -16.24 26.17 -2.36
CA ASP A 112 -16.35 26.79 -1.04
C ASP A 112 -17.79 27.27 -0.73
N GLY A 113 -17.96 28.07 0.33
CA GLY A 113 -19.27 28.60 0.71
C GLY A 113 -19.83 29.67 -0.22
N ALA A 114 -19.00 30.31 -1.05
CA ALA A 114 -19.41 31.29 -2.04
C ALA A 114 -19.72 30.65 -3.41
N GLY A 115 -19.47 29.34 -3.55
CA GLY A 115 -19.61 28.63 -4.83
C GLY A 115 -18.34 28.66 -5.68
N GLU A 116 -17.25 29.24 -5.17
CA GLU A 116 -15.99 29.31 -5.90
C GLU A 116 -15.29 27.93 -5.92
N PRO A 117 -14.64 27.54 -7.02
CA PRO A 117 -13.94 26.26 -7.11
C PRO A 117 -12.87 26.11 -6.03
N LEU A 118 -12.77 24.92 -5.43
CA LEU A 118 -11.69 24.65 -4.48
C LEU A 118 -10.32 24.71 -5.18
N ARG A 119 -9.37 25.43 -4.59
CA ARG A 119 -8.03 25.64 -5.13
C ARG A 119 -6.94 25.34 -4.12
N CYS A 120 -5.80 24.85 -4.61
CA CYS A 120 -4.61 24.60 -3.79
C CYS A 120 -3.49 25.59 -4.10
N PHE A 121 -3.11 26.38 -3.10
CA PHE A 121 -2.00 27.34 -3.17
C PHE A 121 -0.71 26.84 -2.48
N ARG A 122 -0.66 25.56 -2.09
CA ARG A 122 0.53 24.97 -1.44
C ARG A 122 1.59 24.57 -2.46
N ASP A 123 2.86 24.72 -2.07
CA ASP A 123 4.04 24.34 -2.85
C ASP A 123 3.95 24.87 -4.29
N GLY A 124 4.18 24.02 -5.30
CA GLY A 124 4.09 24.39 -6.71
C GLY A 124 2.69 24.33 -7.31
N CYS A 125 1.62 24.19 -6.51
CA CYS A 125 0.25 24.03 -7.04
C CYS A 125 -0.34 25.35 -7.58
N ASP A 126 0.12 26.50 -7.09
CA ASP A 126 -0.17 27.83 -7.68
C ASP A 126 -1.67 28.13 -7.90
N GLY A 127 -2.56 27.68 -7.01
CA GLY A 127 -4.01 27.88 -7.18
C GLY A 127 -4.68 26.91 -8.17
N ALA A 128 -4.04 25.76 -8.43
CA ALA A 128 -4.65 24.69 -9.20
C ALA A 128 -5.95 24.19 -8.57
N TRP A 129 -6.90 23.87 -9.44
CA TRP A 129 -8.20 23.37 -9.05
C TRP A 129 -8.10 22.00 -8.38
N GLN A 130 -8.94 21.80 -7.35
CA GLN A 130 -9.10 20.55 -6.65
C GLN A 130 -10.48 19.97 -6.94
N SER A 131 -10.52 18.92 -7.75
CA SER A 131 -11.72 18.10 -7.92
C SER A 131 -12.13 17.43 -6.60
N THR A 132 -13.34 16.86 -6.57
CA THR A 132 -13.95 16.27 -5.38
C THR A 132 -13.07 15.26 -4.62
N ARG A 133 -12.30 14.44 -5.35
CA ARG A 133 -11.40 13.42 -4.77
C ARG A 133 -9.91 13.78 -4.92
N THR A 134 -9.59 15.02 -5.29
CA THR A 134 -8.21 15.53 -5.31
C THR A 134 -7.72 15.83 -3.90
N ARG A 135 -6.47 15.44 -3.58
CA ARG A 135 -5.77 15.87 -2.37
C ARG A 135 -4.36 16.32 -2.65
N HIS A 136 -3.89 17.28 -1.86
CA HIS A 136 -2.49 17.67 -1.82
C HIS A 136 -1.69 16.69 -0.97
N CYS A 137 -0.77 15.95 -1.61
CA CYS A 137 0.16 15.09 -0.90
C CYS A 137 1.32 15.91 -0.36
N ARG A 138 1.42 16.01 0.97
CA ARG A 138 2.50 16.74 1.65
C ARG A 138 3.87 16.06 1.52
N ASP A 139 3.95 14.77 1.20
CA ASP A 139 5.22 14.05 1.02
C ASP A 139 5.79 14.29 -0.39
N CYS A 140 4.92 14.32 -1.40
CA CYS A 140 5.29 14.64 -2.78
C CYS A 140 5.33 16.16 -3.07
N GLY A 141 4.61 16.98 -2.30
CA GLY A 141 4.50 18.43 -2.51
C GLY A 141 3.63 18.83 -3.70
N THR A 142 2.65 18.00 -4.07
CA THR A 142 1.75 18.25 -5.21
C THR A 142 0.35 17.69 -4.98
N CYS A 143 -0.65 18.26 -5.66
CA CYS A 143 -1.99 17.69 -5.70
C CYS A 143 -2.09 16.50 -6.64
N ARG A 144 -2.85 15.49 -6.22
CA ARG A 144 -3.14 14.28 -6.99
C ARG A 144 -4.64 14.08 -7.13
N PRO A 145 -5.15 13.93 -8.37
CA PRO A 145 -6.55 13.56 -8.62
C PRO A 145 -6.83 12.12 -8.20
N ASN A 146 -8.03 11.88 -7.69
CA ASN A 146 -8.48 10.61 -7.10
C ASN A 146 -7.41 10.02 -6.17
N PHE A 147 -6.92 10.86 -5.26
CA PHE A 147 -5.85 10.47 -4.35
C PHE A 147 -6.31 9.29 -3.49
N ASP A 148 -5.47 8.27 -3.36
CA ASP A 148 -5.69 7.19 -2.41
C ASP A 148 -4.71 7.33 -1.23
N HIS A 149 -3.42 7.14 -1.44
CA HIS A 149 -2.46 7.36 -0.37
C HIS A 149 -1.06 7.60 -0.91
N HIS A 150 -0.20 8.15 -0.06
CA HIS A 150 1.23 8.14 -0.29
C HIS A 150 1.80 6.82 0.20
N CYS A 151 2.42 6.04 -0.68
CA CYS A 151 2.94 4.72 -0.34
C CYS A 151 4.46 4.75 -0.21
N ALA A 152 4.95 4.56 1.01
CA ALA A 152 6.39 4.56 1.29
C ALA A 152 7.13 3.37 0.63
N PHE A 153 6.43 2.28 0.29
CA PHE A 153 7.00 1.11 -0.38
C PHE A 153 7.37 1.37 -1.84
N VAL A 154 6.64 2.25 -2.52
CA VAL A 154 6.88 2.65 -3.92
C VAL A 154 7.34 4.11 -4.04
N ALA A 155 7.62 4.76 -2.91
CA ALA A 155 8.10 6.15 -2.82
C ALA A 155 7.27 7.18 -3.63
N ASN A 156 5.98 6.91 -3.85
CA ASN A 156 5.13 7.74 -4.68
C ASN A 156 3.66 7.64 -4.26
N ASP A 157 2.83 8.49 -4.86
CA ASP A 157 1.39 8.50 -4.62
C ASP A 157 0.67 7.42 -5.43
N VAL A 158 -0.26 6.74 -4.77
CA VAL A 158 -1.29 5.93 -5.39
C VAL A 158 -2.49 6.85 -5.64
N CYS A 159 -2.78 7.12 -6.91
CA CYS A 159 -3.82 8.03 -7.38
C CYS A 159 -4.42 7.52 -8.70
N CYS A 160 -5.29 8.27 -9.39
CA CYS A 160 -5.97 7.76 -10.59
C CYS A 160 -5.02 7.12 -11.62
N SER A 161 -3.86 7.73 -11.89
CA SER A 161 -2.90 7.25 -12.88
C SER A 161 -2.08 6.04 -12.43
N THR A 162 -2.00 5.77 -11.12
CA THR A 162 -1.14 4.72 -10.54
C THR A 162 -1.89 3.64 -9.78
N LEU A 163 -3.19 3.81 -9.53
CA LEU A 163 -3.98 2.86 -8.77
C LEU A 163 -4.05 1.49 -9.44
N LYS A 164 -4.21 1.45 -10.77
CA LYS A 164 -4.17 0.18 -11.52
C LYS A 164 -2.79 -0.46 -11.52
N PRO A 165 -1.69 0.21 -11.92
CA PRO A 165 -0.34 -0.35 -11.78
C PRO A 165 -0.04 -0.83 -10.35
N PHE A 166 -0.49 -0.10 -9.32
CA PHE A 166 -0.35 -0.49 -7.92
C PHE A 166 -1.14 -1.76 -7.57
N ALA A 167 -2.39 -1.88 -8.03
CA ALA A 167 -3.19 -3.09 -7.85
C ALA A 167 -2.57 -4.32 -8.53
N CYS A 168 -2.06 -4.15 -9.75
CA CYS A 168 -1.29 -5.19 -10.46
C CYS A 168 -0.02 -5.57 -9.68
N PHE A 169 0.72 -4.57 -9.17
CA PHE A 169 1.91 -4.80 -8.34
C PHE A 169 1.56 -5.66 -7.11
N LEU A 170 0.49 -5.33 -6.37
CA LEU A 170 0.06 -6.12 -5.21
C LEU A 170 -0.29 -7.57 -5.60
N ALA A 171 -1.04 -7.76 -6.69
CA ALA A 171 -1.43 -9.08 -7.16
C ALA A 171 -0.23 -9.92 -7.60
N TYR A 172 0.67 -9.36 -8.41
CA TYR A 172 1.87 -10.06 -8.88
C TYR A 172 2.87 -10.31 -7.77
N ALA A 173 3.09 -9.35 -6.87
CA ALA A 173 3.97 -9.54 -5.72
C ALA A 173 3.43 -10.62 -4.77
N ALA A 174 2.13 -10.62 -4.47
CA ALA A 174 1.53 -11.67 -3.64
C ALA A 174 1.66 -13.05 -4.30
N ALA A 175 1.35 -13.16 -5.60
CA ALA A 175 1.49 -14.42 -6.33
C ALA A 175 2.94 -14.89 -6.39
N LEU A 176 3.89 -14.00 -6.70
CA LEU A 176 5.33 -14.28 -6.73
C LEU A 176 5.82 -14.80 -5.39
N LEU A 177 5.51 -14.09 -4.30
CA LEU A 177 5.98 -14.45 -2.96
C LEU A 177 5.35 -15.76 -2.50
N VAL A 178 4.06 -15.99 -2.73
CA VAL A 178 3.40 -17.25 -2.40
C VAL A 178 4.02 -18.40 -3.17
N ILE A 179 4.17 -18.29 -4.50
CA ILE A 179 4.79 -19.34 -5.33
C ILE A 179 6.23 -19.58 -4.90
N ALA A 180 7.01 -18.51 -4.66
CA ALA A 180 8.38 -18.63 -4.18
C ALA A 180 8.45 -19.35 -2.83
N LEU A 181 7.51 -19.09 -1.91
CA LEU A 181 7.46 -19.69 -0.57
C LEU A 181 7.07 -21.17 -0.56
N VAL A 182 6.31 -21.67 -1.53
CA VAL A 182 5.84 -23.08 -1.56
C VAL A 182 6.97 -24.09 -1.30
N PRO A 183 8.11 -24.06 -2.02
CA PRO A 183 9.21 -24.99 -1.76
C PRO A 183 9.98 -24.69 -0.47
N PHE A 184 10.02 -23.43 0.00
CA PHE A 184 10.73 -23.05 1.23
C PHE A 184 9.96 -23.39 2.50
N ALA A 185 8.64 -23.22 2.51
CA ALA A 185 7.81 -23.33 3.71
C ALA A 185 7.98 -24.65 4.50
N PRO A 186 7.95 -25.85 3.87
CA PRO A 186 8.13 -27.10 4.62
C PRO A 186 9.56 -27.27 5.14
N LEU A 187 10.56 -26.81 4.39
CA LEU A 187 11.97 -26.85 4.81
C LEU A 187 12.20 -25.93 6.01
N GLN A 188 11.71 -24.70 5.91
CA GLN A 188 11.82 -23.71 6.97
C GLN A 188 11.06 -24.15 8.22
N TRP A 189 9.89 -24.77 8.08
CA TRP A 189 9.15 -25.30 9.22
C TRP A 189 9.95 -26.37 9.97
N LYS A 190 10.55 -27.33 9.25
CA LYS A 190 11.42 -28.35 9.85
C LYS A 190 12.64 -27.71 10.52
N ALA A 191 13.35 -26.83 9.81
CA ALA A 191 14.50 -26.09 10.31
C ALA A 191 14.18 -25.31 11.61
N CYS A 192 13.05 -24.58 11.63
CA CYS A 192 12.61 -23.86 12.83
C CYS A 192 12.29 -24.80 13.98
N ARG A 193 11.66 -25.95 13.73
CA ARG A 193 11.37 -26.95 14.77
C ARG A 193 12.65 -27.52 15.38
N GLU A 194 13.62 -27.87 14.56
CA GLU A 194 14.92 -28.39 15.04
C GLU A 194 15.67 -27.34 15.84
N VAL A 195 15.76 -26.10 15.34
CA VAL A 195 16.41 -25.02 16.08
C VAL A 195 15.69 -24.73 17.40
N VAL A 196 14.35 -24.68 17.41
CA VAL A 196 13.58 -24.49 18.65
C VAL A 196 13.83 -25.64 19.63
N SER A 197 13.91 -26.88 19.12
CA SER A 197 14.22 -28.05 19.93
C SER A 197 15.60 -27.94 20.57
N GLU A 198 16.62 -27.61 19.76
CA GLU A 198 17.99 -27.37 20.22
C GLU A 198 18.03 -26.22 21.24
N THR A 199 17.28 -25.15 21.00
CA THR A 199 17.27 -23.97 21.87
C THR A 199 16.74 -24.29 23.28
N TRP A 200 15.66 -25.08 23.37
CA TRP A 200 14.91 -25.35 24.61
C TRP A 200 15.32 -26.62 25.33
N TRP A 201 15.80 -27.63 24.61
CA TRP A 201 15.97 -28.97 25.16
C TRP A 201 17.40 -29.48 25.14
N SER A 202 18.37 -28.78 24.55
CA SER A 202 19.77 -29.19 24.66
C SER A 202 20.38 -28.83 26.01
N ASP A 203 21.23 -29.74 26.51
CA ASP A 203 21.93 -29.54 27.77
C ASP A 203 22.94 -28.39 27.64
N GLU A 204 23.55 -28.24 26.47
CA GLU A 204 24.43 -27.12 26.13
C GLU A 204 23.72 -25.77 26.28
N MET A 205 22.50 -25.63 25.74
CA MET A 205 21.72 -24.40 25.90
C MET A 205 21.23 -24.20 27.34
N ARG A 206 20.92 -25.29 28.04
CA ARG A 206 20.52 -25.25 29.46
C ARG A 206 21.63 -24.66 30.33
N GLU A 207 22.85 -25.12 30.15
CA GLU A 207 24.01 -24.67 30.91
C GLU A 207 24.49 -23.28 30.47
N ARG A 208 24.57 -23.04 29.15
CA ARG A 208 25.20 -21.84 28.60
C ARG A 208 24.31 -20.60 28.66
N TRP A 209 22.98 -20.76 28.61
CA TRP A 209 22.05 -19.64 28.52
C TRP A 209 20.93 -19.69 29.57
N TRP A 210 20.22 -20.81 29.70
CA TRP A 210 19.01 -20.87 30.54
C TRP A 210 19.31 -20.81 32.03
N SER A 211 20.33 -21.51 32.52
CA SER A 211 20.72 -21.47 33.94
C SER A 211 21.48 -20.19 34.32
N GLY A 212 22.05 -19.49 33.34
CA GLY A 212 22.89 -18.32 33.57
C GLY A 212 22.14 -17.00 33.76
N TRP A 213 22.68 -16.12 34.60
CA TRP A 213 22.17 -14.75 34.77
C TRP A 213 22.33 -13.87 33.53
N ARG A 214 23.29 -14.20 32.63
CA ARG A 214 23.57 -13.46 31.40
C ARG A 214 22.35 -13.32 30.50
N GLY A 215 21.48 -14.34 30.47
CA GLY A 215 20.23 -14.29 29.71
C GLY A 215 19.24 -13.24 30.23
N TRP A 216 19.43 -12.69 31.43
CA TRP A 216 18.53 -11.70 32.04
C TRP A 216 19.00 -10.25 31.90
N VAL A 217 20.18 -9.99 31.33
CA VAL A 217 20.78 -8.64 31.25
C VAL A 217 19.86 -7.63 30.55
N GLY A 218 19.08 -8.06 29.56
CA GLY A 218 18.09 -7.23 28.86
C GLY A 218 16.63 -7.56 29.23
N GLY A 219 16.40 -8.21 30.37
CA GLY A 219 15.07 -8.63 30.81
C GLY A 219 14.47 -9.80 30.01
N PRO A 220 13.16 -10.07 30.17
CA PRO A 220 12.49 -11.23 29.57
C PRO A 220 12.63 -11.29 28.04
N VAL A 221 12.43 -10.17 27.34
CA VAL A 221 12.49 -10.13 25.87
C VAL A 221 13.87 -10.55 25.36
N TYR A 222 14.93 -9.99 25.95
CA TYR A 222 16.30 -10.34 25.61
C TYR A 222 16.60 -11.82 25.89
N ARG A 223 16.08 -12.37 26.99
CA ARG A 223 16.28 -13.77 27.36
C ARG A 223 15.82 -14.72 26.26
N TYR A 224 14.62 -14.52 25.74
CA TYR A 224 14.06 -15.40 24.70
C TYR A 224 14.65 -15.11 23.32
N ALA A 225 14.81 -13.83 22.95
CA ALA A 225 15.39 -13.47 21.65
C ALA A 225 16.86 -13.89 21.53
N GLY A 226 17.66 -13.63 22.57
CA GLY A 226 19.06 -14.02 22.64
C GLY A 226 19.23 -15.54 22.64
N ALA A 227 18.31 -16.27 23.29
CA ALA A 227 18.34 -17.72 23.22
C ALA A 227 18.10 -18.24 21.82
N LEU A 228 17.10 -17.75 21.09
CA LEU A 228 16.85 -18.17 19.71
C LEU A 228 18.05 -17.90 18.80
N LEU A 229 18.70 -16.73 18.95
CA LEU A 229 19.93 -16.42 18.20
C LEU A 229 21.07 -17.40 18.54
N LEU A 230 21.23 -17.72 19.82
CA LEU A 230 22.22 -18.70 20.27
C LEU A 230 21.87 -20.12 19.84
N GLY A 231 20.58 -20.48 19.81
CA GLY A 231 20.10 -21.77 19.31
C GLY A 231 20.40 -21.95 17.83
N TYR A 232 20.18 -20.91 17.00
CA TYR A 232 20.61 -20.93 15.60
C TYR A 232 22.13 -21.12 15.48
N ARG A 233 22.92 -20.40 16.29
CA ARG A 233 24.37 -20.53 16.29
C ARG A 233 24.83 -21.92 16.77
N GLN A 234 24.22 -22.44 17.82
CA GLN A 234 24.54 -23.75 18.39
C GLN A 234 24.21 -24.86 17.40
N TYR A 235 23.03 -24.79 16.78
CA TYR A 235 22.62 -25.73 15.75
C TYR A 235 23.58 -25.75 14.56
N GLN A 236 24.07 -24.58 14.13
CA GLN A 236 25.07 -24.48 13.06
C GLN A 236 26.42 -25.08 13.44
N LEU A 237 26.80 -25.03 14.72
CA LEU A 237 28.04 -25.66 15.21
C LEU A 237 27.90 -27.19 15.34
N SER A 238 26.69 -27.69 15.59
CA SER A 238 26.41 -29.13 15.68
C SER A 238 25.99 -29.78 14.36
N VAL A 239 25.94 -29.02 13.26
CA VAL A 239 25.38 -29.50 11.99
C VAL A 239 26.23 -30.57 11.33
N ASP A 240 27.55 -30.56 11.56
CA ASP A 240 28.46 -31.59 11.06
C ASP A 240 28.19 -32.96 11.72
N ASP A 241 27.65 -32.95 12.95
CA ASP A 241 27.27 -34.17 13.68
C ASP A 241 25.84 -34.64 13.34
N ARG A 242 24.96 -33.72 12.90
CA ARG A 242 23.53 -33.99 12.60
C ARG A 242 23.03 -33.10 11.46
N PRO A 243 23.39 -33.38 10.19
CA PRO A 243 22.80 -32.67 9.07
C PRO A 243 21.28 -32.86 9.08
N LEU A 244 20.51 -31.85 8.62
CA LEU A 244 19.07 -31.98 8.39
C LEU A 244 18.81 -33.01 7.29
N VAL A 245 18.84 -34.28 7.67
CA VAL A 245 18.45 -35.39 6.82
C VAL A 245 16.95 -35.25 6.60
N LEU A 246 16.57 -34.90 5.37
CA LEU A 246 15.20 -34.86 4.88
C LEU A 246 14.57 -36.25 4.95
N ARG A 247 14.06 -36.59 6.13
CA ARG A 247 13.27 -37.81 6.36
C ARG A 247 11.82 -37.57 5.90
N ASP A 248 11.67 -37.67 4.58
CA ASP A 248 10.48 -37.87 3.72
C ASP A 248 9.26 -36.90 3.83
N GLY A 249 8.45 -36.70 2.77
CA GLY A 249 7.70 -37.74 2.05
C GLY A 249 7.70 -37.76 0.51
N THR A 250 8.62 -37.10 -0.22
CA THR A 250 8.75 -37.29 -1.70
C THR A 250 10.13 -36.96 -2.30
N LEU A 251 11.14 -36.69 -1.47
CA LEU A 251 12.49 -36.32 -1.91
C LEU A 251 13.49 -37.21 -1.17
N ARG A 252 13.97 -38.23 -1.87
CA ARG A 252 15.08 -39.13 -1.52
C ARG A 252 16.21 -38.37 -0.81
N GLU A 253 16.77 -38.96 0.24
CA GLU A 253 17.83 -38.41 1.10
C GLU A 253 18.86 -37.62 0.28
N ILE A 254 19.08 -36.36 0.68
CA ILE A 254 20.15 -35.52 0.13
C ILE A 254 21.46 -36.08 0.71
N ASP A 255 22.31 -36.69 -0.11
CA ASP A 255 23.63 -37.15 0.30
C ASP A 255 24.50 -35.93 0.71
N SER A 256 25.48 -36.14 1.57
CA SER A 256 26.52 -35.20 2.00
C SER A 256 27.08 -34.33 0.86
N ARG A 257 27.29 -34.90 -0.34
CA ARG A 257 27.73 -34.16 -1.53
C ARG A 257 26.67 -33.22 -2.12
N GLU A 258 25.40 -33.63 -2.09
CA GLU A 258 24.29 -32.78 -2.52
C GLU A 258 24.01 -31.69 -1.48
N ALA A 259 24.22 -31.96 -0.18
CA ALA A 259 24.05 -30.97 0.88
C ALA A 259 25.02 -29.78 0.73
N ALA A 260 26.24 -30.04 0.26
CA ALA A 260 27.21 -28.99 -0.04
C ALA A 260 26.78 -28.05 -1.19
N LEU A 261 25.91 -28.51 -2.09
CA LEU A 261 25.40 -27.71 -3.21
C LEU A 261 24.26 -26.77 -2.80
N TYR A 262 23.56 -27.07 -1.70
CA TYR A 262 22.37 -26.35 -1.24
C TYR A 262 22.47 -25.94 0.24
N PRO A 263 23.51 -25.17 0.62
CA PRO A 263 23.84 -24.93 2.02
C PRO A 263 22.73 -24.20 2.79
N HIS A 264 21.95 -23.33 2.13
CA HIS A 264 20.88 -22.59 2.81
C HIS A 264 19.60 -23.40 2.95
N LEU A 265 19.39 -24.43 2.13
CA LEU A 265 18.26 -25.35 2.25
C LEU A 265 18.47 -26.41 3.32
N VAL A 266 19.74 -26.81 3.54
CA VAL A 266 20.08 -27.87 4.50
C VAL A 266 20.42 -27.31 5.87
N VAL A 267 21.13 -26.18 5.95
CA VAL A 267 21.55 -25.61 7.25
C VAL A 267 20.66 -24.42 7.61
N PRO A 268 19.93 -24.48 8.74
CA PRO A 268 19.12 -23.37 9.23
C PRO A 268 20.00 -22.14 9.41
N SER A 269 19.60 -21.05 8.75
CA SER A 269 20.30 -19.77 8.87
C SER A 269 19.33 -18.65 9.19
N LEU A 270 19.81 -17.64 9.91
CA LEU A 270 19.04 -16.43 10.19
C LEU A 270 18.63 -15.71 8.91
N SER A 271 19.48 -15.73 7.86
CA SER A 271 19.13 -15.17 6.55
C SER A 271 17.89 -15.82 5.96
N MET A 272 17.79 -17.17 6.01
CA MET A 272 16.63 -17.89 5.49
C MET A 272 15.38 -17.61 6.32
N LEU A 273 15.52 -17.56 7.64
CA LEU A 273 14.43 -17.19 8.54
C LEU A 273 13.90 -15.79 8.22
N PHE A 274 14.77 -14.80 8.06
CA PHE A 274 14.36 -13.44 7.74
C PHE A 274 13.68 -13.36 6.37
N VAL A 275 14.26 -13.98 5.33
CA VAL A 275 13.65 -13.96 3.99
C VAL A 275 12.26 -14.60 4.01
N THR A 276 12.10 -15.77 4.63
CA THR A 276 10.81 -16.48 4.70
C THR A 276 9.79 -15.75 5.58
N PHE A 277 10.20 -15.19 6.71
CA PHE A 277 9.35 -14.36 7.57
C PHE A 277 8.85 -13.12 6.83
N PHE A 278 9.75 -12.33 6.25
CA PHE A 278 9.37 -11.10 5.54
C PHE A 278 8.57 -11.38 4.27
N ALA A 279 8.91 -12.45 3.52
CA ALA A 279 8.09 -12.87 2.38
C ALA A 279 6.65 -13.21 2.82
N SER A 280 6.48 -13.93 3.93
CA SER A 280 5.17 -14.29 4.46
C SER A 280 4.40 -13.05 4.94
N PHE A 281 5.07 -12.18 5.70
CA PHE A 281 4.48 -10.94 6.20
C PHE A 281 4.05 -10.00 5.08
N ILE A 282 4.92 -9.77 4.09
CA ILE A 282 4.62 -8.93 2.92
C ILE A 282 3.48 -9.55 2.09
N SER A 283 3.44 -10.88 1.92
CA SER A 283 2.34 -11.55 1.21
C SER A 283 1.00 -11.30 1.89
N VAL A 284 0.92 -11.40 3.22
CA VAL A 284 -0.31 -11.14 3.97
C VAL A 284 -0.75 -9.68 3.81
N ILE A 285 0.18 -8.73 3.95
CA ILE A 285 -0.13 -7.30 3.76
C ILE A 285 -0.61 -7.05 2.32
N ALA A 286 0.06 -7.63 1.32
CA ALA A 286 -0.31 -7.46 -0.08
C ALA A 286 -1.72 -8.00 -0.37
N LEU A 287 -2.08 -9.16 0.17
CA LEU A 287 -3.42 -9.75 0.03
C LEU A 287 -4.50 -8.90 0.71
N VAL A 288 -4.23 -8.41 1.93
CA VAL A 288 -5.16 -7.52 2.64
C VAL A 288 -5.35 -6.21 1.86
N MET A 289 -4.26 -5.64 1.33
CA MET A 289 -4.34 -4.41 0.54
C MET A 289 -5.05 -4.62 -0.78
N LEU A 290 -4.82 -5.75 -1.45
CA LEU A 290 -5.53 -6.11 -2.68
C LEU A 290 -7.04 -6.25 -2.41
N TYR A 291 -7.43 -6.87 -1.30
CA TYR A 291 -8.83 -6.94 -0.87
C TYR A 291 -9.42 -5.56 -0.63
N VAL A 292 -8.72 -4.67 0.09
CA VAL A 292 -9.19 -3.30 0.36
C VAL A 292 -9.33 -2.50 -0.94
N VAL A 293 -8.34 -2.56 -1.84
CA VAL A 293 -8.40 -1.89 -3.15
C VAL A 293 -9.56 -2.42 -3.97
N ALA A 294 -9.74 -3.74 -4.06
CA ALA A 294 -10.84 -4.34 -4.81
C ALA A 294 -12.21 -3.98 -4.24
N ARG A 295 -12.35 -3.99 -2.91
CA ARG A 295 -13.58 -3.61 -2.22
C ARG A 295 -13.91 -2.14 -2.47
N ASN A 296 -12.95 -1.24 -2.27
CA ASN A 296 -13.15 0.20 -2.43
C ASN A 296 -13.44 0.55 -3.89
N ALA A 297 -12.70 -0.05 -4.82
CA ALA A 297 -12.93 0.11 -6.26
C ALA A 297 -14.35 -0.29 -6.63
N ARG A 298 -14.83 -1.47 -6.21
CA ARG A 298 -16.21 -1.91 -6.47
C ARG A 298 -17.27 -0.99 -5.87
N GLN A 299 -16.98 -0.28 -4.78
CA GLN A 299 -17.90 0.67 -4.16
C GLN A 299 -17.77 2.10 -4.73
N GLY A 300 -16.91 2.34 -5.72
CA GLY A 300 -16.63 3.69 -6.22
C GLY A 300 -15.96 4.60 -5.17
N ARG A 301 -15.40 4.02 -4.10
CA ARG A 301 -14.88 4.73 -2.93
C ARG A 301 -13.37 4.93 -3.01
N THR A 302 -12.94 6.10 -2.55
CA THR A 302 -11.52 6.44 -2.33
C THR A 302 -11.21 6.49 -0.84
N SER A 303 -9.93 6.39 -0.48
CA SER A 303 -9.48 6.65 0.90
C SER A 303 -9.94 8.01 1.44
N VAL A 304 -10.03 9.02 0.56
CA VAL A 304 -10.45 10.39 0.87
C VAL A 304 -11.87 10.40 1.42
N GLN A 305 -12.77 9.68 0.76
CA GLN A 305 -14.15 9.51 1.22
C GLN A 305 -14.18 8.69 2.51
N GLY A 306 -13.41 7.59 2.59
CA GLY A 306 -13.32 6.79 3.80
C GLY A 306 -12.87 7.58 5.03
N GLU A 307 -11.94 8.52 4.88
CA GLU A 307 -11.50 9.42 5.94
C GLU A 307 -12.59 10.44 6.30
N ARG A 308 -13.26 11.06 5.31
CA ARG A 308 -14.36 11.99 5.57
C ARG A 308 -15.51 11.31 6.33
N ILE A 309 -15.88 10.09 5.97
CA ILE A 309 -16.91 9.30 6.68
C ILE A 309 -16.51 9.04 8.13
N LYS A 310 -15.23 8.68 8.37
CA LYS A 310 -14.72 8.47 9.75
C LYS A 310 -14.76 9.74 10.58
N LEU A 311 -14.34 10.87 9.99
CA LEU A 311 -14.34 12.18 10.66
C LEU A 311 -15.75 12.66 10.98
N HIS A 312 -16.70 12.49 10.06
CA HIS A 312 -18.10 12.86 10.26
C HIS A 312 -18.70 12.16 11.49
N ARG A 313 -18.41 10.87 11.67
CA ARG A 313 -18.87 10.08 12.84
C ARG A 313 -18.29 10.54 14.17
N SER A 314 -17.15 11.25 14.16
CA SER A 314 -16.50 11.76 15.37
C SER A 314 -17.01 13.12 15.85
N THR A 315 -18.02 13.70 15.17
CA THR A 315 -18.75 14.96 15.50
C THR A 315 -17.92 16.22 15.77
N THR A 316 -16.60 16.18 15.58
CA THR A 316 -15.70 17.31 15.90
C THR A 316 -15.46 18.24 14.70
N TYR A 317 -15.84 17.83 13.49
CA TYR A 317 -15.54 18.53 12.25
C TYR A 317 -16.65 18.34 11.20
N ASP A 318 -17.07 19.42 10.53
CA ASP A 318 -17.99 19.34 9.40
C ASP A 318 -17.28 18.76 8.17
N ALA A 319 -17.40 17.45 8.01
CA ALA A 319 -16.79 16.71 6.91
C ALA A 319 -17.62 16.74 5.62
N ARG A 320 -18.79 17.39 5.61
CA ARG A 320 -19.68 17.48 4.44
C ARG A 320 -18.99 18.18 3.28
N LEU A 321 -19.36 17.76 2.08
CA LEU A 321 -18.84 18.32 0.85
C LEU A 321 -19.79 19.42 0.34
N ARG A 322 -19.24 20.58 -0.02
CA ARG A 322 -19.97 21.60 -0.77
C ARG A 322 -19.74 21.36 -2.25
N LEU A 323 -20.83 21.19 -3.00
CA LEU A 323 -20.82 20.99 -4.43
C LEU A 323 -21.56 22.14 -5.12
N TRP A 324 -20.92 22.77 -6.09
CA TRP A 324 -21.60 23.65 -7.02
C TRP A 324 -22.35 22.81 -8.03
N VAL A 325 -23.66 23.03 -8.14
CA VAL A 325 -24.53 22.31 -9.07
C VAL A 325 -25.04 23.31 -10.11
N PRO A 326 -24.63 23.20 -11.38
CA PRO A 326 -25.12 24.09 -12.43
C PRO A 326 -26.60 23.81 -12.72
N LEU A 327 -27.37 24.86 -13.01
CA LEU A 327 -28.78 24.76 -13.36
C LEU A 327 -29.04 25.03 -14.85
N PRO A 328 -30.05 24.40 -15.47
CA PRO A 328 -30.32 24.55 -16.91
C PRO A 328 -30.63 25.99 -17.35
N GLU A 329 -31.22 26.79 -16.45
CA GLU A 329 -31.68 28.16 -16.72
C GLU A 329 -30.55 29.20 -16.56
N GLY A 330 -29.32 28.76 -16.28
CA GLY A 330 -28.17 29.61 -15.99
C GLY A 330 -27.92 29.75 -14.48
N GLY A 331 -26.66 29.94 -14.11
CA GLY A 331 -26.23 29.95 -12.71
C GLY A 331 -26.13 28.56 -12.08
N GLY A 332 -26.16 28.51 -10.76
CA GLY A 332 -26.07 27.27 -9.99
C GLY A 332 -26.26 27.53 -8.49
N ALA A 333 -26.31 26.46 -7.71
CA ALA A 333 -26.45 26.53 -6.27
C ALA A 333 -25.39 25.68 -5.55
N VAL A 334 -25.07 26.05 -4.31
CA VAL A 334 -24.13 25.32 -3.46
C VAL A 334 -24.88 24.31 -2.62
N VAL A 335 -24.81 23.03 -2.99
CA VAL A 335 -25.47 21.95 -2.27
C VAL A 335 -24.50 21.28 -1.29
N LEU A 336 -24.94 21.11 -0.04
CA LEU A 336 -24.22 20.33 0.97
C LEU A 336 -24.53 18.84 0.83
N VAL A 337 -23.48 18.03 0.80
CA VAL A 337 -23.56 16.57 0.62
C VAL A 337 -22.89 15.85 1.78
N GLU A 338 -23.59 14.87 2.33
CA GLU A 338 -23.07 14.04 3.41
C GLU A 338 -21.90 13.15 2.93
N PRO A 339 -20.88 12.90 3.78
CA PRO A 339 -19.68 12.18 3.37
C PRO A 339 -19.90 10.73 2.94
N ASP A 340 -20.97 10.10 3.40
CA ASP A 340 -21.37 8.73 3.08
C ASP A 340 -22.30 8.64 1.88
N HIS A 341 -22.68 9.77 1.27
CA HIS A 341 -23.46 9.77 0.04
C HIS A 341 -22.61 9.23 -1.14
N ASP A 342 -23.12 8.22 -1.83
CA ASP A 342 -22.41 7.45 -2.84
C ASP A 342 -22.36 8.16 -4.22
N LEU A 343 -21.71 9.32 -4.27
CA LEU A 343 -21.59 10.16 -5.48
C LEU A 343 -20.94 9.47 -6.68
N PHE A 344 -20.08 8.48 -6.44
CA PHE A 344 -19.24 7.84 -7.45
C PHE A 344 -19.45 6.33 -7.55
N ASP A 345 -20.49 5.80 -6.91
CA ASP A 345 -20.83 4.39 -7.07
C ASP A 345 -21.67 4.21 -8.34
N LEU A 346 -21.03 3.77 -9.43
CA LEU A 346 -21.69 3.45 -10.70
C LEU A 346 -22.24 2.01 -10.73
N GLY A 347 -22.07 1.26 -9.64
CA GLY A 347 -22.28 -0.18 -9.58
C GLY A 347 -20.97 -0.95 -9.61
N ALA A 348 -20.93 -2.09 -8.92
CA ALA A 348 -19.70 -2.84 -8.67
C ALA A 348 -18.94 -3.25 -9.94
N GLU A 349 -19.67 -3.62 -10.99
CA GLU A 349 -19.08 -4.00 -12.27
C GLU A 349 -18.55 -2.79 -13.02
N GLU A 350 -19.34 -1.72 -13.19
CA GLU A 350 -18.92 -0.51 -13.89
C GLU A 350 -17.73 0.17 -13.21
N ASN A 351 -17.75 0.25 -11.88
CA ASN A 351 -16.62 0.77 -11.11
C ASN A 351 -15.36 -0.09 -11.30
N TRP A 352 -15.47 -1.42 -11.24
CA TRP A 352 -14.33 -2.31 -11.44
C TRP A 352 -13.76 -2.24 -12.86
N THR A 353 -14.64 -2.23 -13.87
CA THR A 353 -14.29 -2.08 -15.28
C THR A 353 -13.65 -0.71 -15.57
N SER A 354 -14.09 0.35 -14.87
CA SER A 354 -13.44 1.66 -14.97
C SER A 354 -12.00 1.65 -14.44
N LEU A 355 -11.71 0.84 -13.41
CA LEU A 355 -10.37 0.70 -12.84
C LEU A 355 -9.50 -0.25 -13.67
N MET A 356 -9.97 -1.48 -13.90
CA MET A 356 -9.16 -2.58 -14.40
C MET A 356 -9.21 -2.75 -15.92
N GLY A 357 -10.26 -2.27 -16.59
CA GLY A 357 -10.49 -2.47 -18.02
C GLY A 357 -11.60 -3.48 -18.31
N ASP A 358 -11.92 -3.66 -19.59
CA ASP A 358 -13.12 -4.40 -20.04
C ASP A 358 -12.90 -5.93 -20.07
N SER A 359 -11.65 -6.37 -20.06
CA SER A 359 -11.30 -7.80 -20.16
C SER A 359 -10.24 -8.20 -19.16
N TRP A 360 -10.22 -9.50 -18.81
CA TRP A 360 -9.21 -10.06 -17.91
C TRP A 360 -7.77 -9.88 -18.41
N LEU A 361 -7.56 -9.78 -19.73
CA LEU A 361 -6.26 -9.46 -20.32
C LEU A 361 -5.83 -8.05 -19.94
N GLU A 362 -6.75 -7.08 -20.01
CA GLU A 362 -6.46 -5.70 -19.58
C GLU A 362 -6.17 -5.62 -18.08
N TRP A 363 -6.80 -6.49 -17.28
CA TRP A 363 -6.57 -6.55 -15.84
C TRP A 363 -5.15 -6.99 -15.51
N ALA A 364 -4.56 -7.83 -16.36
CA ALA A 364 -3.18 -8.29 -16.26
C ALA A 364 -2.15 -7.27 -16.83
N GLN A 365 -2.60 -6.17 -17.43
CA GLN A 365 -1.72 -5.22 -18.11
C GLN A 365 -1.63 -3.92 -17.31
N PRO A 366 -0.57 -3.71 -16.52
CA PRO A 366 -0.45 -2.50 -15.68
C PRO A 366 -0.34 -1.21 -16.50
N TRP A 367 0.09 -1.27 -17.76
CA TRP A 367 0.25 -0.11 -18.65
C TRP A 367 -1.04 0.37 -19.30
N ILE A 368 -2.15 -0.37 -19.17
CA ILE A 368 -3.45 0.13 -19.62
C ILE A 368 -3.98 1.11 -18.58
N THR A 369 -4.16 2.36 -18.98
CA THR A 369 -4.64 3.44 -18.13
C THR A 369 -6.05 3.16 -17.60
N SER A 370 -6.27 3.39 -16.30
CA SER A 370 -7.62 3.32 -15.73
C SER A 370 -8.48 4.48 -16.24
N ARG A 371 -9.77 4.22 -16.43
CA ARG A 371 -10.79 5.21 -16.85
C ARG A 371 -11.52 5.86 -15.66
N VAL A 372 -11.05 5.63 -14.43
CA VAL A 372 -11.64 6.23 -13.23
C VAL A 372 -11.58 7.76 -13.32
N SER A 373 -12.74 8.40 -13.25
CA SER A 373 -12.88 9.84 -13.41
C SER A 373 -13.64 10.45 -12.24
N ASP A 374 -13.25 11.66 -11.83
CA ASP A 374 -14.01 12.48 -10.88
C ASP A 374 -15.26 13.11 -11.50
N PHE A 375 -15.45 12.94 -12.81
CA PHE A 375 -16.62 13.44 -13.55
C PHE A 375 -17.65 12.35 -13.83
N ALA A 376 -17.28 11.09 -13.66
CA ALA A 376 -18.21 9.96 -13.79
C ALA A 376 -18.97 9.79 -12.47
N MET A 377 -19.83 10.76 -12.15
CA MET A 377 -20.72 10.70 -10.99
C MET A 377 -21.94 9.81 -11.30
N ASN A 378 -22.48 9.18 -10.26
CA ASN A 378 -23.73 8.42 -10.35
C ASN A 378 -24.86 9.35 -10.82
N ARG A 379 -25.56 8.98 -11.92
CA ARG A 379 -26.62 9.80 -12.52
C ARG A 379 -27.77 10.08 -11.57
N GLN A 380 -28.17 9.10 -10.76
CA GLN A 380 -29.21 9.29 -9.75
C GLN A 380 -28.76 10.30 -8.70
N ALA A 381 -27.52 10.20 -8.22
CA ALA A 381 -26.97 11.18 -7.28
C ALA A 381 -26.94 12.60 -7.88
N VAL A 382 -26.54 12.75 -9.16
CA VAL A 382 -26.58 14.06 -9.84
C VAL A 382 -28.01 14.60 -9.93
N HIS A 383 -28.99 13.79 -10.33
CA HIS A 383 -30.39 14.22 -10.37
C HIS A 383 -30.95 14.63 -9.00
N GLU A 384 -30.54 13.93 -7.94
CA GLU A 384 -30.87 14.31 -6.56
C GLU A 384 -30.24 15.65 -6.17
N LEU A 385 -28.99 15.90 -6.56
CA LEU A 385 -28.30 17.18 -6.33
C LEU A 385 -28.98 18.33 -7.09
N GLU A 386 -29.33 18.13 -8.35
CA GLU A 386 -30.08 19.10 -9.15
C GLU A 386 -31.46 19.40 -8.54
N ALA A 387 -32.15 18.37 -8.04
CA ALA A 387 -33.44 18.54 -7.38
C ALA A 387 -33.32 19.30 -6.05
N ARG A 388 -32.20 19.16 -5.32
CA ARG A 388 -31.91 19.94 -4.11
C ARG A 388 -31.55 21.38 -4.47
N ALA A 389 -30.68 21.59 -5.46
CA ALA A 389 -30.30 22.91 -5.95
C ALA A 389 -31.53 23.74 -6.37
N ARG A 390 -32.51 23.12 -7.06
CA ARG A 390 -33.77 23.77 -7.44
C ARG A 390 -34.67 24.18 -6.27
N LYS A 391 -34.49 23.60 -5.07
CA LYS A 391 -35.27 23.94 -3.87
C LYS A 391 -34.63 25.05 -3.02
N GLU A 392 -33.37 25.35 -3.27
CA GLU A 392 -32.63 26.41 -2.56
C GLU A 392 -32.74 27.78 -3.23
N LEU A 393 -33.23 27.81 -4.49
CA LEU A 393 -33.76 28.99 -5.16
C LEU A 393 -35.19 29.28 -4.68
#